data_AF-A0AA39PTN2-F1
#
_entry.id   AF-A0AA39PTN2-F1
#
_cell.length_a   1.000
_cell.length_b   1.000
_cell.length_c   1.000
_cell.angle_alpha   90.00
_cell.angle_beta   90.00
_cell.angle_gamma   90.00
#
_symmetry.space_group_name_H-M   'P 1'
#
loop_
_entity.id
_entity.type
_entity.pdbx_description
1 polymer ?
#
loop_
_entity_poly.entity_id
_entity_poly.type
_entity_poly.pdbx_seq_one_letter_code
_entity_poly.pdbx_strand_id
1 'polypeptide(L)'
;RLRRLPARSYYRWIIHIQKSSPHLVLEYTPGHSCEKSTPAILNSEADHYASWAQKHASQLPVAPIPTFFMDEYTFWTPADGWIKSEIKSFVNSSLIKAKVQELAIGRHHRMASWLYDQRPPPSFIYTHSVSAYSAAVQLYARSGQLAMANGLYQKRILAHEQCHLGCRAIESPHHIFVECPMFQN
;
A
#
# COMPACT_ATOMS: atom_id res chain seq x y z
N ARG A 1 27.62 6.15 17.61
CA ARG A 1 27.11 4.79 17.31
C ARG A 1 25.56 4.71 17.20
N LEU A 2 24.77 5.44 18.00
CA LEU A 2 23.30 5.40 18.00
C LEU A 2 22.56 5.95 16.76
N ARG A 3 23.24 6.61 15.80
CA ARG A 3 22.58 7.30 14.66
C ARG A 3 21.84 6.37 13.69
N ARG A 4 22.17 5.08 13.65
CA ARG A 4 21.60 4.10 12.69
C ARG A 4 20.80 2.98 13.36
N LEU A 5 20.60 3.04 14.67
CA LEU A 5 19.89 1.98 15.38
C LEU A 5 18.38 2.23 15.35
N PRO A 6 17.56 1.20 15.05
CA PRO A 6 16.12 1.30 15.21
C PRO A 6 15.79 1.60 16.69
N ALA A 7 14.61 2.17 16.94
CA ALA A 7 14.15 2.46 18.30
C ALA A 7 15.06 3.42 19.12
N ARG A 8 15.83 4.30 18.46
CA ARG A 8 16.79 5.25 19.07
C ARG A 8 16.26 6.03 20.27
N SER A 9 15.00 6.44 20.24
CA SER A 9 14.37 7.16 21.34
C SER A 9 14.35 6.34 22.65
N TYR A 10 14.20 5.01 22.56
CA TYR A 10 14.22 4.13 23.73
C TYR A 10 15.62 4.06 24.34
N TYR A 11 16.65 3.94 23.50
CA TYR A 11 18.03 3.98 23.99
C TYR A 11 18.37 5.32 24.65
N ARG A 12 17.95 6.45 24.05
CA ARG A 12 18.12 7.78 24.67
C ARG A 12 17.40 7.88 26.00
N TRP A 13 16.18 7.34 26.08
CA TRP A 13 15.40 7.32 27.31
C TRP A 13 16.07 6.50 28.41
N ILE A 14 16.54 5.28 28.10
CA ILE A 14 17.25 4.41 29.06
C ILE A 14 18.53 5.09 29.55
N ILE A 15 19.32 5.69 28.65
CA ILE A 15 20.53 6.43 29.03
C ILE A 15 20.17 7.63 29.93
N HIS A 16 19.06 8.32 29.64
CA HIS A 16 18.61 9.41 30.48
C HIS A 16 18.21 8.92 31.88
N ILE A 17 17.44 7.83 31.99
CA ILE A 17 17.08 7.22 33.28
C ILE A 17 18.33 6.86 34.07
N GLN A 18 19.30 6.20 33.44
CA GLN A 18 20.56 5.83 34.07
C GLN A 18 21.30 7.07 34.61
N LYS A 19 21.42 8.12 33.80
CA LYS A 19 22.08 9.37 34.22
C LYS A 19 21.36 10.07 35.37
N SER A 20 20.04 10.00 35.39
CA SER A 20 19.20 10.61 36.42
C SER A 20 19.08 9.76 37.70
N SER A 21 19.56 8.51 37.67
CA SER A 21 19.39 7.55 38.77
C SER A 21 20.76 7.09 39.29
N PRO A 22 21.29 7.71 40.36
CA PRO A 22 22.65 7.45 40.84
C PRO A 22 22.87 6.03 41.38
N HIS A 23 21.79 5.31 41.72
CA HIS A 23 21.84 3.94 42.25
C HIS A 23 21.63 2.86 41.17
N LEU A 24 21.36 3.25 39.92
CA LEU A 24 21.11 2.29 38.85
C LEU A 24 22.43 1.79 38.26
N VAL A 25 22.79 0.55 38.59
CA VAL A 25 23.95 -0.13 38.02
C VAL A 25 23.51 -0.98 36.82
N LEU A 26 24.16 -0.81 35.67
CA LEU A 26 23.96 -1.66 34.50
C LEU A 26 24.90 -2.85 34.58
N GLU A 27 24.34 -4.05 34.68
CA GLU A 27 25.09 -5.30 34.67
C GLU A 27 24.78 -6.09 33.39
N TYR A 28 25.82 -6.69 32.82
CA TYR A 28 25.67 -7.60 31.69
C TYR A 28 25.51 -9.03 32.20
N THR A 29 24.40 -9.67 31.87
CA THR A 29 24.18 -11.10 32.14
C THR A 29 24.30 -11.87 30.82
N PRO A 30 25.23 -12.83 30.69
CA PRO A 30 25.33 -13.67 29.50
C PRO A 30 24.03 -14.46 29.26
N GLY A 31 23.54 -14.45 28.03
CA GLY A 31 22.40 -15.28 27.63
C GLY A 31 22.76 -16.77 27.60
N HIS A 32 21.78 -17.63 27.89
CA HIS A 32 21.89 -19.09 27.79
C HIS A 32 23.06 -19.72 28.56
N SER A 33 23.48 -19.12 29.67
CA SER A 33 24.43 -19.79 30.57
C SER A 33 23.73 -20.95 31.29
N CYS A 34 24.43 -22.07 31.47
CA CYS A 34 23.97 -23.15 32.37
C CYS A 34 24.15 -22.79 33.85
N GLU A 35 24.43 -21.51 34.13
CA GLU A 35 24.76 -20.99 35.45
C GLU A 35 23.46 -20.76 36.23
N LYS A 36 23.46 -21.11 37.52
CA LYS A 36 22.29 -20.99 38.40
C LYS A 36 22.40 -19.80 39.35
N SER A 37 23.16 -18.78 38.97
CA SER A 37 23.27 -17.55 39.74
C SER A 37 21.95 -16.77 39.69
N THR A 38 21.68 -15.94 40.72
CA THR A 38 20.46 -15.11 40.75
C THR A 38 20.27 -14.27 39.49
N PRO A 39 21.31 -13.60 38.94
CA PRO A 39 21.17 -12.86 37.68
C PRO A 39 20.77 -13.74 36.49
N ALA A 40 21.34 -14.96 36.39
CA ALA A 40 21.03 -15.89 35.30
C ALA A 40 19.57 -16.39 35.36
N ILE A 41 19.06 -16.67 36.57
CA ILE A 41 17.66 -17.06 36.79
C ILE A 41 16.71 -15.93 36.37
N LEU A 42 16.96 -14.70 36.85
CA LEU A 42 16.14 -13.54 36.51
C LEU A 42 16.18 -13.20 35.02
N ASN A 43 17.33 -13.35 34.36
CA ASN A 43 17.42 -13.19 32.92
C ASN A 43 16.61 -14.25 32.17
N SER A 44 16.66 -15.52 32.60
CA SER A 44 15.84 -16.58 32.02
C SER A 44 14.34 -16.35 32.19
N GLU A 45 13.90 -15.81 33.33
CA GLU A 45 12.50 -15.41 33.53
C GLU A 45 12.11 -14.24 32.61
N ALA A 46 12.97 -13.22 32.50
CA ALA A 46 12.75 -12.09 31.60
C ALA A 46 12.62 -12.55 30.13
N ASP A 47 13.48 -13.46 29.67
CA ASP A 47 13.43 -14.06 28.34
C ASP A 47 12.15 -14.90 28.14
N HIS A 48 11.71 -15.63 29.17
CA HIS A 48 10.46 -16.39 29.14
C HIS A 48 9.25 -15.46 28.94
N TYR A 49 9.14 -14.39 29.74
CA TYR A 49 8.05 -13.44 29.61
C TYR A 49 8.11 -12.65 28.31
N ALA A 50 9.31 -12.27 27.83
CA ALA A 50 9.46 -11.63 26.53
C ALA A 50 8.98 -12.54 25.39
N SER A 51 9.33 -13.83 25.44
CA SER A 51 8.88 -14.83 24.46
C SER A 51 7.38 -15.11 24.56
N TRP A 52 6.83 -15.19 25.77
CA TRP A 52 5.40 -15.34 26.00
C TRP A 52 4.61 -14.13 25.48
N ALA A 53 5.13 -12.93 25.71
CA ALA A 53 4.54 -11.68 25.23
C ALA A 53 4.49 -11.61 23.71
N GLN A 54 5.51 -12.11 23.01
CA GLN A 54 5.49 -12.19 21.54
C GLN A 54 4.35 -13.08 21.02
N LYS A 55 4.00 -14.15 21.73
CA LYS A 55 2.87 -15.03 21.36
C LYS A 55 1.50 -14.40 21.62
N HIS A 56 1.43 -13.45 22.56
CA HIS A 56 0.19 -12.78 22.97
C HIS A 56 0.21 -11.29 22.64
N ALA A 57 0.97 -10.87 21.62
CA ALA A 57 1.20 -9.47 21.30
C ALA A 57 -0.10 -8.69 21.03
N SER A 58 -1.15 -9.35 20.53
CA SER A 58 -2.47 -8.75 20.29
C SER A 58 -3.26 -8.43 21.57
N GLN A 59 -2.91 -9.06 22.69
CA GLN A 59 -3.57 -8.88 24.00
C GLN A 59 -2.81 -7.92 24.90
N LEU A 60 -1.57 -7.56 24.54
CA LEU A 60 -0.74 -6.67 25.34
C LEU A 60 -0.96 -5.21 24.95
N PRO A 61 -0.97 -4.29 25.93
CA PRO A 61 -1.01 -2.87 25.64
C PRO A 61 0.27 -2.45 24.89
N VAL A 62 0.12 -1.58 23.91
CA VAL A 62 1.26 -1.01 23.19
C VAL A 62 2.07 -0.18 24.17
N ALA A 63 3.35 -0.51 24.33
CA ALA A 63 4.25 0.24 25.21
C ALA A 63 4.30 1.72 24.79
N PRO A 64 4.26 2.66 25.76
CA PRO A 64 4.29 4.07 25.45
C PRO A 64 5.61 4.42 24.76
N ILE A 65 5.47 5.04 23.60
CA ILE A 65 6.57 5.45 22.76
C ILE A 65 7.20 6.70 23.39
N PRO A 66 8.51 6.74 23.74
CA PRO A 66 9.12 7.91 24.36
C PRO A 66 9.33 9.04 23.34
N THR A 67 8.27 9.83 23.12
CA THR A 67 8.22 10.94 22.16
C THR A 67 9.18 12.07 22.52
N PHE A 68 9.35 12.34 23.81
CA PHE A 68 10.30 13.32 24.36
C PHE A 68 11.77 13.04 24.02
N PHE A 69 12.12 11.80 23.65
CA PHE A 69 13.46 11.41 23.21
C PHE A 69 13.56 11.08 21.71
N MET A 70 12.52 11.38 20.94
CA MET A 70 12.56 11.28 19.48
C MET A 70 13.51 12.30 18.85
N ASP A 71 13.80 12.10 17.57
CA ASP A 71 14.44 13.15 16.78
C ASP A 71 13.41 14.25 16.49
N GLU A 72 13.88 15.50 16.41
CA GLU A 72 13.05 16.70 16.25
C GLU A 72 12.06 16.61 15.08
N TYR A 73 12.49 15.98 13.98
CA TYR A 73 11.70 15.78 12.77
C TYR A 73 11.37 14.29 12.56
N THR A 74 10.73 13.66 13.55
CA THR A 74 10.26 12.27 13.43
C THR A 74 8.93 12.23 12.67
N PHE A 75 8.85 11.37 11.65
CA PHE A 75 7.65 11.22 10.84
C PHE A 75 6.49 10.62 11.65
N TRP A 76 5.28 11.06 11.35
CA TRP A 76 4.05 10.54 11.94
C TRP A 76 2.95 10.44 10.88
N THR A 77 2.15 9.38 10.92
CA THR A 77 0.90 9.27 10.17
C THR A 77 -0.24 8.84 11.08
N PRO A 78 -1.51 9.20 10.76
CA PRO A 78 -2.66 8.72 11.52
C PRO A 78 -2.81 7.19 11.49
N ALA A 79 -2.35 6.53 10.42
CA ALA A 79 -2.48 5.09 10.24
C ALA A 79 -1.36 4.29 10.91
N ASP A 80 -0.12 4.76 10.85
CA ASP A 80 1.07 4.01 11.29
C ASP A 80 1.69 4.57 12.60
N GLY A 81 1.23 5.73 13.06
CA GLY A 81 1.79 6.41 14.23
C GLY A 81 3.19 6.96 13.96
N TRP A 82 4.06 6.94 14.97
CA TRP A 82 5.42 7.49 14.90
C TRP A 82 6.40 6.53 14.22
N ILE A 83 7.03 6.98 13.13
CA ILE A 83 7.94 6.19 12.31
C ILE A 83 9.39 6.49 12.71
N LYS A 84 9.99 5.56 13.46
CA LYS A 84 11.33 5.73 14.06
C LYS A 84 12.48 5.16 13.26
N SER A 85 12.21 4.28 12.31
CA SER A 85 13.24 3.54 11.57
C SER A 85 12.86 3.37 10.11
N GLU A 86 13.88 3.17 9.29
CA GLU A 86 13.73 2.84 7.87
C GLU A 86 12.86 3.82 7.07
N ILE A 87 13.02 5.13 7.32
CA ILE A 87 12.26 6.20 6.64
C ILE A 87 12.25 6.00 5.12
N LYS A 88 13.39 5.61 4.52
CA LYS A 88 13.48 5.30 3.08
C LYS A 88 12.54 4.17 2.67
N SER A 89 12.48 3.09 3.45
CA SER A 89 11.59 1.95 3.20
C SER A 89 10.13 2.34 3.34
N PHE A 90 9.81 3.13 4.38
CA PHE A 90 8.48 3.66 4.63
C PHE A 90 8.00 4.58 3.48
N VAL A 91 8.84 5.53 3.06
CA VAL A 91 8.53 6.45 1.95
C VAL A 91 8.33 5.67 0.65
N ASN A 92 9.22 4.73 0.33
CA ASN A 92 9.08 3.90 -0.86
C ASN A 92 7.77 3.09 -0.84
N SER A 93 7.46 2.45 0.29
CA SER A 93 6.23 1.67 0.44
C SER A 93 4.97 2.54 0.30
N SER A 94 5.01 3.76 0.85
CA SER A 94 3.92 4.72 0.75
C SER A 94 3.71 5.21 -0.69
N LEU A 95 4.80 5.52 -1.41
CA LEU A 95 4.75 5.89 -2.83
C LEU A 95 4.23 4.75 -3.70
N ILE A 96 4.64 3.51 -3.43
CA ILE A 96 4.14 2.33 -4.14
C ILE A 96 2.63 2.18 -3.90
N LYS A 97 2.17 2.26 -2.64
CA LYS A 97 0.74 2.18 -2.31
C LYS A 97 -0.07 3.27 -3.03
N ALA A 98 0.40 4.51 -3.00
CA ALA A 98 -0.24 5.63 -3.68
C ALA A 98 -0.32 5.38 -5.20
N LYS A 99 0.79 4.92 -5.81
CA LYS A 99 0.81 4.63 -7.25
C LYS A 99 -0.06 3.45 -7.63
N VAL A 100 -0.11 2.40 -6.80
CA VAL A 100 -1.01 1.26 -7.00
C VAL A 100 -2.47 1.70 -6.91
N GLN A 101 -2.84 2.54 -5.94
CA GLN A 101 -4.19 3.10 -5.85
C GLN A 101 -4.54 3.97 -7.06
N GLU A 102 -3.63 4.85 -7.48
CA GLU A 102 -3.80 5.68 -8.69
C GLU A 102 -3.98 4.80 -9.93
N LEU A 103 -3.17 3.75 -10.09
CA LEU A 103 -3.29 2.80 -11.18
C LEU A 103 -4.56 1.94 -11.10
N ALA A 104 -5.01 1.58 -9.90
CA ALA A 104 -6.24 0.80 -9.70
C ALA A 104 -7.48 1.63 -10.06
N ILE A 105 -7.52 2.90 -9.63
CA ILE A 105 -8.58 3.85 -9.97
C ILE A 105 -8.52 4.19 -11.48
N GLY A 106 -7.34 4.51 -12.00
CA GLY A 106 -7.13 4.85 -13.41
C GLY A 106 -7.32 3.69 -14.38
N ARG A 107 -7.29 2.44 -13.90
CA ARG A 107 -7.60 1.24 -14.70
C ARG A 107 -9.05 0.78 -14.62
N HIS A 108 -9.98 1.46 -13.93
CA HIS A 108 -11.41 1.07 -13.91
C HIS A 108 -11.67 -0.45 -13.77
N HIS A 109 -10.96 -1.15 -12.88
CA HIS A 109 -11.11 -2.61 -12.69
C HIS A 109 -10.75 -3.46 -13.93
N ARG A 110 -9.84 -2.99 -14.79
CA ARG A 110 -9.33 -3.75 -15.94
C ARG A 110 -8.55 -4.99 -15.49
N MET A 111 -8.72 -6.07 -16.24
CA MET A 111 -7.95 -7.30 -16.09
C MET A 111 -6.44 -7.06 -16.19
N ALA A 112 -5.65 -7.98 -15.65
CA ALA A 112 -4.21 -7.95 -15.82
C ALA A 112 -3.85 -8.03 -17.32
N SER A 113 -2.88 -7.22 -17.76
CA SER A 113 -2.56 -7.04 -19.18
C SER A 113 -2.08 -8.31 -19.89
N TRP A 114 -1.67 -9.34 -19.16
CA TRP A 114 -1.30 -10.64 -19.73
C TRP A 114 -2.50 -11.52 -20.09
N LEU A 115 -3.69 -11.22 -19.54
CA LEU A 115 -4.96 -11.87 -19.89
C LEU A 115 -5.67 -11.17 -21.07
N TYR A 116 -5.08 -10.10 -21.59
CA TYR A 116 -5.63 -9.36 -22.71
C TYR A 116 -5.53 -10.19 -23.97
N ASP A 117 -6.55 -10.09 -24.82
CA ASP A 117 -6.40 -10.50 -26.21
C ASP A 117 -5.24 -9.68 -26.82
N GLN A 118 -4.22 -10.38 -27.31
CA GLN A 118 -3.03 -9.76 -27.89
C GLN A 118 -3.25 -9.33 -29.35
N ARG A 119 -4.36 -9.74 -29.96
CA ARG A 119 -4.74 -9.24 -31.28
C ARG A 119 -5.11 -7.76 -31.17
N PRO A 120 -4.82 -6.94 -32.18
CA PRO A 120 -5.30 -5.57 -32.20
C PRO A 120 -6.83 -5.59 -32.08
N PRO A 121 -7.42 -4.88 -31.09
CA PRO A 121 -8.86 -4.89 -30.92
C PRO A 121 -9.51 -4.31 -32.18
N PRO A 122 -10.58 -4.94 -32.70
CA PRO A 122 -11.32 -4.39 -33.83
C PRO A 122 -11.82 -2.99 -33.50
N SER A 123 -11.67 -2.05 -34.43
CA SER A 123 -12.16 -0.68 -34.25
C SER A 123 -13.67 -0.69 -34.08
N PHE A 124 -14.15 -0.14 -32.96
CA PHE A 124 -15.58 0.10 -32.71
C PHE A 124 -16.45 -1.15 -32.90
N ILE A 125 -16.04 -2.28 -32.32
CA ILE A 125 -16.68 -3.59 -32.51
C ILE A 125 -18.19 -3.63 -32.21
N TYR A 126 -18.67 -2.71 -31.37
CA TYR A 126 -20.09 -2.52 -31.02
C TYR A 126 -20.94 -1.87 -32.12
N THR A 127 -20.34 -1.47 -33.25
CA THR A 127 -21.06 -0.94 -34.42
C THR A 127 -21.46 -2.03 -35.43
N HIS A 128 -20.98 -3.27 -35.25
CA HIS A 128 -21.31 -4.40 -36.12
C HIS A 128 -22.59 -5.14 -35.65
N SER A 129 -23.21 -5.93 -36.55
CA SER A 129 -24.53 -6.54 -36.33
C SER A 129 -24.60 -7.59 -35.20
N VAL A 130 -25.82 -7.81 -34.70
CA VAL A 130 -26.16 -7.81 -33.26
C VAL A 130 -26.01 -9.14 -32.48
N SER A 131 -25.74 -10.30 -33.10
CA SER A 131 -25.73 -11.57 -32.36
C SER A 131 -24.34 -12.15 -32.08
N ALA A 132 -23.40 -12.02 -33.02
CA ALA A 132 -22.08 -12.65 -32.89
C ALA A 132 -21.08 -11.84 -32.02
N TYR A 133 -21.31 -10.53 -31.89
CA TYR A 133 -20.36 -9.61 -31.27
C TYR A 133 -20.73 -9.17 -29.85
N SER A 134 -21.92 -9.51 -29.34
CA SER A 134 -22.34 -9.14 -27.98
C SER A 134 -21.40 -9.71 -26.91
N ALA A 135 -20.98 -10.97 -27.06
CA ALA A 135 -20.00 -11.60 -26.17
C ALA A 135 -18.61 -10.94 -26.26
N ALA A 136 -18.17 -10.54 -27.46
CA ALA A 136 -16.89 -9.85 -27.67
C ALA A 136 -16.91 -8.42 -27.11
N VAL A 137 -18.02 -7.69 -27.31
CA VAL A 137 -18.25 -6.36 -26.71
C VAL A 137 -18.22 -6.46 -25.19
N GLN A 138 -18.93 -7.43 -24.61
CA GLN A 138 -18.93 -7.64 -23.16
C GLN A 138 -17.56 -8.03 -22.63
N LEU A 139 -16.86 -8.94 -23.31
CA LEU A 139 -15.50 -9.35 -22.95
C LEU A 139 -14.55 -8.15 -22.96
N TYR A 140 -14.51 -7.40 -24.05
CA TYR A 140 -13.64 -6.23 -24.19
C TYR A 140 -14.06 -5.06 -23.29
N ALA A 141 -15.35 -4.90 -22.99
CA ALA A 141 -15.82 -3.92 -22.02
C ALA A 141 -15.31 -4.26 -20.61
N ARG A 142 -15.45 -5.53 -20.20
CA ARG A 142 -15.01 -6.03 -18.89
C ARG A 142 -13.49 -6.08 -18.75
N SER A 143 -12.76 -6.40 -19.82
CA SER A 143 -11.30 -6.33 -19.83
C SER A 143 -10.78 -4.90 -20.04
N GLY A 144 -11.67 -3.94 -20.33
CA GLY A 144 -11.38 -2.55 -20.71
C GLY A 144 -10.45 -2.41 -21.92
N GLN A 145 -10.54 -3.37 -22.84
CA GLN A 145 -9.92 -3.35 -24.16
C GLN A 145 -10.87 -2.81 -25.25
N LEU A 146 -12.11 -2.47 -24.89
CA LEU A 146 -13.09 -1.95 -25.85
C LEU A 146 -12.59 -0.61 -26.39
N ALA A 147 -12.36 -0.56 -27.71
CA ALA A 147 -11.89 0.64 -28.39
C ALA A 147 -13.00 1.70 -28.38
N MET A 148 -12.75 2.78 -27.64
CA MET A 148 -13.66 3.92 -27.44
C MET A 148 -12.90 5.21 -27.75
N ALA A 149 -13.55 6.24 -28.27
CA ALA A 149 -12.87 7.45 -28.69
C ALA A 149 -12.11 8.16 -27.54
N ASN A 150 -12.66 8.17 -26.32
CA ASN A 150 -11.93 8.65 -25.13
C ASN A 150 -10.63 7.86 -24.88
N GLY A 151 -10.72 6.52 -24.88
CA GLY A 151 -9.56 5.66 -24.66
C GLY A 151 -8.51 5.76 -25.76
N LEU A 152 -8.94 6.00 -27.01
CA LEU A 152 -8.04 6.19 -28.14
C LEU A 152 -7.42 7.61 -28.16
N TYR A 153 -8.15 8.63 -27.71
CA TYR A 153 -7.65 10.00 -27.53
C TYR A 153 -6.57 10.06 -26.44
N GLN A 154 -6.80 9.42 -25.29
CA GLN A 154 -5.78 9.31 -24.22
C GLN A 154 -4.48 8.63 -24.70
N LYS A 155 -4.60 7.69 -25.65
CA LYS A 155 -3.46 7.03 -26.32
C LYS A 155 -2.87 7.81 -27.48
N ARG A 156 -3.37 9.03 -27.75
CA ARG A 156 -2.99 9.91 -28.89
C ARG A 156 -3.20 9.26 -30.26
N ILE A 157 -4.16 8.33 -30.37
CA ILE A 157 -4.52 7.66 -31.63
C ILE A 157 -5.59 8.48 -32.37
N LEU A 158 -6.53 9.09 -31.64
CA LEU A 158 -7.54 10.00 -32.20
C LEU A 158 -7.26 11.45 -31.83
N ALA A 159 -7.76 12.37 -32.64
CA ALA A 159 -7.62 13.82 -32.44
C ALA A 159 -8.60 14.38 -31.38
N HIS A 160 -9.73 13.71 -31.15
CA HIS A 160 -10.73 14.09 -30.16
C HIS A 160 -11.39 12.87 -29.52
N GLU A 161 -11.97 13.10 -28.33
CA GLU A 161 -12.68 12.11 -27.52
C GLU A 161 -14.20 12.14 -27.70
N GLN A 162 -14.71 12.99 -28.59
CA GLN A 162 -16.14 13.10 -28.88
C GLN A 162 -16.69 11.81 -29.49
N CYS A 163 -17.97 11.56 -29.20
CA CYS A 163 -18.72 10.43 -29.74
C CYS A 163 -18.68 10.42 -31.28
N HIS A 164 -18.12 9.35 -31.84
CA HIS A 164 -18.01 9.16 -33.29
C HIS A 164 -19.37 8.96 -33.96
N LEU A 165 -20.41 8.67 -33.20
CA LEU A 165 -21.80 8.53 -33.67
C LEU A 165 -22.55 9.87 -33.74
N GLY A 166 -21.85 11.00 -33.55
CA GLY A 166 -22.40 12.35 -33.74
C GLY A 166 -23.01 13.00 -32.48
N CYS A 167 -22.83 12.40 -31.31
CA CYS A 167 -23.31 13.00 -30.05
C CYS A 167 -22.34 14.09 -29.55
N ARG A 168 -22.87 15.17 -28.94
CA ARG A 168 -22.07 16.18 -28.24
C ARG A 168 -21.68 15.72 -26.83
N ALA A 169 -21.04 14.56 -26.73
CA ALA A 169 -20.60 13.97 -25.47
C ALA A 169 -19.27 13.24 -25.66
N ILE A 170 -18.56 13.00 -24.56
CA ILE A 170 -17.35 12.18 -24.55
C ILE A 170 -17.74 10.72 -24.75
N GLU A 171 -17.05 10.03 -25.66
CA GLU A 171 -17.30 8.63 -25.95
C GLU A 171 -16.76 7.72 -24.83
N SER A 172 -17.62 7.49 -23.85
CA SER A 172 -17.39 6.54 -22.76
C SER A 172 -18.27 5.30 -22.93
N PRO A 173 -17.94 4.16 -22.27
CA PRO A 173 -18.82 3.00 -22.26
C PRO A 173 -20.23 3.32 -21.75
N HIS A 174 -20.35 4.18 -20.73
CA HIS A 174 -21.66 4.59 -20.21
C HIS A 174 -22.42 5.39 -21.26
N HIS A 175 -21.77 6.36 -21.90
CA HIS A 175 -22.39 7.14 -22.97
C HIS A 175 -22.89 6.23 -24.10
N ILE A 176 -22.03 5.36 -24.66
CA ILE A 176 -22.39 4.49 -25.79
C ILE A 176 -23.53 3.52 -25.47
N PHE A 177 -23.52 2.87 -24.29
CA PHE A 177 -24.48 1.80 -23.98
C PHE A 177 -25.71 2.23 -23.19
N VAL A 178 -25.76 3.47 -22.68
CA VAL A 178 -26.89 3.94 -21.85
C VAL A 178 -27.50 5.23 -22.39
N GLU A 179 -26.66 6.19 -22.79
CA GLU A 179 -27.12 7.55 -23.11
C GLU A 179 -27.22 7.83 -24.62
N CYS A 180 -26.47 7.10 -25.45
CA CYS A 180 -26.32 7.40 -26.86
C CYS A 180 -27.64 7.13 -27.61
N PRO A 181 -28.25 8.13 -28.26
CA PRO A 181 -29.52 7.97 -28.96
C PRO A 181 -29.49 6.89 -30.06
N MET A 182 -28.32 6.64 -30.65
CA MET A 182 -28.12 5.62 -31.69
C MET A 182 -28.40 4.19 -31.17
N PHE A 183 -28.22 3.95 -29.87
CA PHE A 183 -28.43 2.65 -29.22
C PHE A 183 -29.68 2.62 -28.33
N GLN A 184 -30.48 3.68 -28.28
CA GLN A 184 -31.71 3.76 -27.46
C GLN A 184 -32.99 3.24 -28.16
N ASN A 185 -32.84 2.46 -29.24
CA ASN A 185 -33.96 1.83 -29.94
C ASN A 185 -34.46 0.57 -29.25
#